data_AF-A0A2J4GBE2-F1
#
_entry.id   AF-A0A2J4GBE2-F1
#
_cell.length_a   1.000
_cell.length_b   1.000
_cell.length_c   1.000
_cell.angle_alpha   90.00
_cell.angle_beta   90.00
_cell.angle_gamma   90.00
#
_symmetry.space_group_name_H-M   'P 1'
#
loop_
_entity.id
_entity.type
_entity.pdbx_description
1 polymer ?
#
loop_
_entity_poly.entity_id
_entity_poly.type
_entity_poly.pdbx_seq_one_letter_code
_entity_poly.pdbx_strand_id
1 'polypeptide(L)'
;MPGAALGEDKAVVGGIMTTQYERVFTEEAERIAGRALGEIAFEALMRAALLGLPIEPAKTGPRSVVVHYAGRRAFFRVIGVLNPSGGFSVCLRRYTNDCGEVASVSPSGEVKIVVTGLPSYLSSPGELYGGHVADVWTQRLRAAEAGMLQEVQKESLSRDVLSSLSSTLPNSFPRVKVYYSPVTLDYAAGLLEAGVLPVWVSGFGYSVSVSRLALEKLAELTGK
;
A
#
# COMPACT_ATOMS: atom_id res chain seq x y z
N MET A 1 -20.63 55.33 -29.30
CA MET A 1 -19.43 55.02 -28.50
C MET A 1 -19.77 53.88 -27.55
N PRO A 2 -19.22 52.67 -27.74
CA PRO A 2 -19.35 51.58 -26.77
C PRO A 2 -18.17 51.62 -25.79
N GLY A 3 -18.44 51.55 -24.50
CA GLY A 3 -17.43 51.44 -23.45
C GLY A 3 -17.88 50.41 -22.43
N ALA A 4 -17.64 49.13 -22.74
CA ALA A 4 -17.78 48.06 -21.77
C ALA A 4 -16.52 48.05 -20.89
N ALA A 5 -16.67 48.42 -19.62
CA ALA A 5 -15.65 48.19 -18.60
C ALA A 5 -15.97 46.87 -17.90
N LEU A 6 -15.24 45.82 -18.28
CA LEU A 6 -15.08 44.61 -17.48
C LEU A 6 -14.22 44.97 -16.27
N GLY A 7 -14.84 45.01 -15.10
CA GLY A 7 -14.20 45.25 -13.82
C GLY A 7 -13.99 43.96 -13.04
N GLU A 8 -12.76 43.45 -13.12
CA GLU A 8 -11.94 42.88 -12.05
C GLU A 8 -12.41 41.61 -11.30
N ASP A 9 -11.64 40.56 -11.58
CA ASP A 9 -11.17 39.52 -10.66
C ASP A 9 -11.26 39.90 -9.17
N LYS A 10 -12.05 39.13 -8.41
CA LYS A 10 -11.76 38.90 -6.99
C LYS A 10 -11.67 37.42 -6.72
N ALA A 11 -10.43 37.00 -6.54
CA ALA A 11 -9.99 35.71 -6.04
C ALA A 11 -10.77 35.29 -4.78
N VAL A 12 -11.66 34.32 -4.95
CA VAL A 12 -12.21 33.48 -3.87
C VAL A 12 -12.16 32.03 -4.37
N VAL A 13 -10.96 31.54 -4.68
CA VAL A 13 -10.78 30.21 -5.28
C VAL A 13 -9.63 29.49 -4.58
N GLY A 14 -9.94 28.42 -3.86
CA GLY A 14 -8.91 27.51 -3.35
C GLY A 14 -9.43 26.48 -2.37
N GLY A 15 -10.16 26.90 -1.32
CA GLY A 15 -10.50 26.01 -0.19
C GLY A 15 -11.89 25.37 -0.23
N ILE A 16 -12.91 26.06 -0.76
CA ILE A 16 -14.31 25.63 -0.63
C ILE A 16 -14.79 24.83 -1.85
N MET A 17 -14.35 25.18 -3.07
CA MET A 17 -14.74 24.44 -4.28
C MET A 17 -14.14 23.03 -4.34
N THR A 18 -12.89 22.84 -3.90
CA THR A 18 -12.18 21.55 -3.95
C THR A 18 -12.87 20.46 -3.12
N THR A 19 -13.39 20.79 -1.93
CA THR A 19 -14.05 19.82 -1.04
C THR A 19 -15.41 19.34 -1.57
N GLN A 20 -16.15 20.17 -2.30
CA GLN A 20 -17.45 19.80 -2.86
C GLN A 20 -17.31 18.85 -4.05
N TYR A 21 -16.37 19.11 -4.96
CA TYR A 21 -16.08 18.20 -6.09
C TYR A 21 -15.52 16.85 -5.61
N GLU A 22 -14.62 16.85 -4.63
CA GLU A 22 -14.11 15.62 -4.03
C GLU A 22 -15.23 14.77 -3.43
N ARG A 23 -16.19 15.41 -2.75
CA ARG A 23 -17.34 14.70 -2.17
C ARG A 23 -18.20 14.05 -3.26
N VAL A 24 -18.49 14.79 -4.35
CA VAL A 24 -19.26 14.28 -5.49
C VAL A 24 -18.55 13.09 -6.14
N PHE A 25 -17.25 13.21 -6.42
CA PHE A 25 -16.48 12.11 -7.03
C PHE A 25 -16.34 10.91 -6.11
N THR A 26 -16.22 11.14 -4.80
CA THR A 26 -16.16 10.05 -3.82
C THR A 26 -17.51 9.33 -3.74
N GLU A 27 -18.62 10.05 -3.67
CA GLU A 27 -19.97 9.48 -3.65
C GLU A 27 -20.26 8.68 -4.93
N GLU A 28 -19.87 9.22 -6.09
CA GLU A 28 -20.05 8.56 -7.38
C GLU A 28 -19.17 7.31 -7.51
N ALA A 29 -17.92 7.36 -7.05
CA ALA A 29 -17.03 6.21 -7.03
C ALA A 29 -17.57 5.07 -6.14
N GLU A 30 -18.12 5.40 -4.96
CA GLU A 30 -18.77 4.40 -4.07
C GLU A 30 -20.01 3.80 -4.71
N ARG A 31 -20.82 4.63 -5.38
CA ARG A 31 -22.02 4.19 -6.09
C ARG A 31 -21.68 3.21 -7.20
N ILE A 32 -20.64 3.49 -7.99
CA ILE A 32 -20.18 2.63 -9.09
C ILE A 32 -19.52 1.35 -8.56
N ALA A 33 -18.67 1.46 -7.54
CA ALA A 33 -18.03 0.29 -6.91
C ALA A 33 -19.00 -0.61 -6.14
N GLY A 34 -20.17 -0.08 -5.74
CA GLY A 34 -21.17 -0.78 -4.93
C GLY A 34 -20.76 -0.99 -3.46
N ARG A 35 -19.71 -0.28 -3.00
CA ARG A 35 -19.17 -0.39 -1.64
C ARG A 35 -18.38 0.85 -1.23
N ALA A 36 -18.15 1.01 0.06
CA ALA A 36 -17.47 2.18 0.61
C ALA A 36 -15.98 2.20 0.25
N LEU A 37 -15.42 3.37 -0.12
CA LEU A 37 -14.01 3.45 -0.52
C LEU A 37 -13.06 3.09 0.62
N GLY A 38 -13.46 3.34 1.87
CA GLY A 38 -12.68 2.95 3.05
C GLY A 38 -12.47 1.44 3.16
N GLU A 39 -13.37 0.62 2.61
CA GLU A 39 -13.18 -0.83 2.55
C GLU A 39 -12.18 -1.23 1.49
N ILE A 40 -12.28 -0.63 0.30
CA ILE A 40 -11.35 -0.84 -0.81
C ILE A 40 -9.91 -0.45 -0.37
N ALA A 41 -9.78 0.71 0.29
CA ALA A 41 -8.51 1.16 0.80
C ALA A 41 -7.95 0.26 1.90
N PHE A 42 -8.81 -0.25 2.79
CA PHE A 42 -8.41 -1.21 3.82
C PHE A 42 -7.92 -2.53 3.20
N GLU A 43 -8.62 -3.06 2.19
CA GLU A 43 -8.18 -4.26 1.45
C GLU A 43 -6.83 -4.07 0.78
N ALA A 44 -6.60 -2.90 0.17
CA ALA A 44 -5.31 -2.58 -0.43
C ALA A 44 -4.18 -2.59 0.60
N LEU A 45 -4.38 -1.94 1.75
CA LEU A 45 -3.40 -1.91 2.83
C LEU A 45 -3.18 -3.29 3.45
N MET A 46 -4.24 -4.10 3.60
CA MET A 46 -4.14 -5.49 4.05
C MET A 46 -3.32 -6.33 3.08
N ARG A 47 -3.56 -6.21 1.77
CA ARG A 47 -2.76 -6.91 0.75
C ARG A 47 -1.29 -6.51 0.81
N ALA A 48 -0.99 -5.21 0.94
CA ALA A 48 0.39 -4.75 1.12
C ALA A 48 1.02 -5.33 2.39
N ALA A 49 0.27 -5.39 3.49
CA ALA A 49 0.72 -5.99 4.75
C ALA A 49 0.99 -7.50 4.61
N LEU A 50 0.12 -8.24 3.91
CA LEU A 50 0.30 -9.67 3.64
C LEU A 50 1.54 -9.94 2.77
N LEU A 51 1.87 -9.02 1.86
CA LEU A 51 3.09 -9.06 1.06
C LEU A 51 4.36 -8.60 1.82
N GLY A 52 4.25 -8.35 3.12
CA GLY A 52 5.39 -8.16 4.01
C GLY A 52 5.60 -6.74 4.49
N LEU A 53 4.86 -5.76 3.99
CA LEU A 53 4.94 -4.39 4.51
C LEU A 53 4.55 -4.41 6.01
N PRO A 54 5.42 -3.96 6.93
CA PRO A 54 5.21 -4.17 8.36
C PRO A 54 4.31 -3.06 8.93
N ILE A 55 3.08 -3.00 8.43
CA ILE A 55 2.03 -2.11 8.88
C ILE A 55 0.84 -2.90 9.44
N GLU A 56 0.06 -2.23 10.28
CA GLU A 56 -1.22 -2.74 10.78
C GLU A 56 -2.32 -1.74 10.43
N PRO A 57 -3.05 -1.95 9.32
CA PRO A 57 -4.17 -1.10 8.95
C PRO A 57 -5.40 -1.40 9.82
N ALA A 58 -6.26 -0.40 9.99
CA ALA A 58 -7.55 -0.52 10.64
C ALA A 58 -8.57 0.38 9.94
N LYS A 59 -9.75 -0.15 9.61
CA LYS A 59 -10.86 0.66 9.10
C LYS A 59 -11.47 1.45 10.27
N THR A 60 -11.57 2.77 10.12
CA THR A 60 -12.17 3.64 11.15
C THR A 60 -13.50 4.26 10.73
N GLY A 61 -13.87 4.12 9.46
CA GLY A 61 -15.14 4.59 8.93
C GLY A 61 -15.32 4.25 7.45
N PRO A 62 -16.43 4.69 6.82
CA PRO A 62 -16.69 4.45 5.40
C PRO A 62 -15.66 5.10 4.47
N ARG A 63 -15.01 6.18 4.89
CA ARG A 63 -14.04 6.96 4.10
C ARG A 63 -12.79 7.30 4.90
N SER A 64 -12.42 6.42 5.84
CA SER A 64 -11.22 6.62 6.65
C SER A 64 -10.59 5.32 7.10
N VAL A 65 -9.26 5.33 7.13
CA VAL A 65 -8.43 4.23 7.61
C VAL A 65 -7.32 4.77 8.50
N VAL A 66 -6.82 3.94 9.39
CA VAL A 66 -5.66 4.19 10.22
C VAL A 66 -4.60 3.15 9.88
N VAL A 67 -3.33 3.55 9.90
CA VAL A 67 -2.19 2.66 9.71
C VAL A 67 -1.24 2.82 10.89
N HIS A 68 -0.86 1.71 11.50
CA HIS A 68 0.20 1.67 12.51
C HIS A 68 1.49 1.10 11.93
N TYR A 69 2.63 1.63 12.38
CA TYR A 69 3.97 1.15 12.03
C TYR A 69 4.93 1.51 13.16
N ALA A 70 5.68 0.53 13.68
CA ALA A 70 6.70 0.75 14.72
C ALA A 70 6.23 1.65 15.89
N GLY A 71 5.00 1.43 16.38
CA GLY A 71 4.41 2.21 17.48
C GLY A 71 3.90 3.61 17.10
N ARG A 72 4.07 4.02 15.84
CA ARG A 72 3.50 5.25 15.28
C ARG A 72 2.17 4.97 14.61
N ARG A 73 1.33 6.01 14.51
CA ARG A 73 -0.02 5.94 13.93
C ARG A 73 -0.24 7.08 12.94
N ALA A 74 -0.81 6.77 11.78
CA ALA A 74 -1.28 7.75 10.81
C ALA A 74 -2.75 7.53 10.46
N PHE A 75 -3.51 8.62 10.36
CA PHE A 75 -4.90 8.61 9.92
C PHE A 75 -4.98 9.12 8.49
N PHE A 76 -5.78 8.43 7.67
CA PHE A 76 -6.02 8.80 6.28
C PHE A 76 -7.51 8.92 6.03
N ARG A 77 -7.90 10.01 5.37
CA ARG A 77 -9.16 10.09 4.65
C ARG A 77 -9.02 9.29 3.36
N VAL A 78 -10.12 8.72 2.89
CA VAL A 78 -10.18 8.01 1.61
C VAL A 78 -11.09 8.80 0.69
N ILE A 79 -10.57 9.14 -0.48
CA ILE A 79 -11.27 9.95 -1.48
C ILE A 79 -11.25 9.27 -2.85
N GLY A 80 -12.27 9.55 -3.64
CA GLY A 80 -12.29 9.24 -5.08
C GLY A 80 -11.82 10.45 -5.88
N VAL A 81 -10.95 10.23 -6.84
CA VAL A 81 -10.48 11.25 -7.80
C VAL A 81 -10.69 10.72 -9.21
N LEU A 82 -11.09 11.57 -10.16
CA LEU A 82 -11.22 11.16 -11.56
C LEU A 82 -9.88 10.66 -12.10
N ASN A 83 -9.89 9.47 -12.70
CA ASN A 83 -8.71 8.92 -13.36
C ASN A 83 -8.69 9.39 -14.83
N PRO A 84 -7.57 9.93 -15.35
CA PRO A 84 -7.45 10.32 -16.75
C PRO A 84 -7.72 9.19 -17.75
N SER A 85 -7.53 7.94 -17.34
CA SER A 85 -7.80 6.74 -18.14
C SER A 85 -9.26 6.30 -18.10
N GLY A 86 -10.13 7.07 -17.41
CA GLY A 86 -11.53 6.76 -17.15
C GLY A 86 -11.76 6.12 -15.78
N GLY A 87 -12.94 6.35 -15.21
CA GLY A 87 -13.30 5.89 -13.87
C GLY A 87 -12.71 6.75 -12.75
N PHE A 88 -12.44 6.13 -11.60
CA PHE A 88 -11.98 6.80 -10.38
C PHE A 88 -10.75 6.10 -9.78
N SER A 89 -9.77 6.88 -9.35
CA SER A 89 -8.71 6.43 -8.45
C SER A 89 -9.16 6.60 -7.00
N VAL A 90 -8.96 5.56 -6.19
CA VAL A 90 -9.16 5.59 -4.74
C VAL A 90 -7.84 5.98 -4.09
N CYS A 91 -7.81 7.16 -3.47
CA CYS A 91 -6.62 7.69 -2.82
C CYS A 91 -6.75 7.68 -1.30
N LEU A 92 -5.62 7.41 -0.62
CA LEU A 92 -5.43 7.84 0.75
C LEU A 92 -5.07 9.33 0.78
N ARG A 93 -5.52 10.06 1.80
CA ARG A 93 -5.22 11.49 1.95
C ARG A 93 -5.02 11.85 3.41
N ARG A 94 -3.86 12.42 3.73
CA ARG A 94 -3.53 12.88 5.09
C ARG A 94 -3.75 14.39 5.24
N TYR A 95 -3.40 15.17 4.21
CA TYR A 95 -3.57 16.63 4.12
C TYR A 95 -4.20 17.05 2.78
N THR A 96 -4.39 18.34 2.53
CA THR A 96 -5.10 18.81 1.33
C THR A 96 -4.40 18.48 0.01
N ASN A 97 -3.09 18.23 -0.01
CA ASN A 97 -2.35 18.05 -1.27
C ASN A 97 -1.88 16.61 -1.53
N ASP A 98 -2.07 15.70 -0.58
CA ASP A 98 -1.54 14.33 -0.66
C ASP A 98 -2.57 13.36 -1.26
N CYS A 99 -2.27 12.73 -2.39
CA CYS A 99 -3.07 11.67 -3.02
C CYS A 99 -2.15 10.53 -3.41
N GLY A 100 -2.44 9.33 -2.92
CA GLY A 100 -1.69 8.12 -3.21
C GLY A 100 -2.69 7.03 -3.48
N GLU A 101 -2.68 6.59 -4.73
CA GLU A 101 -3.62 5.62 -5.25
C GLU A 101 -3.39 4.26 -4.62
N VAL A 102 -4.44 3.69 -4.06
CA VAL A 102 -4.45 2.35 -3.47
C VAL A 102 -5.37 1.39 -4.22
N ALA A 103 -6.24 1.93 -5.09
CA ALA A 103 -7.07 1.16 -5.99
C ALA A 103 -7.60 2.05 -7.12
N SER A 104 -8.14 1.42 -8.16
CA SER A 104 -8.96 2.09 -9.17
C SER A 104 -10.32 1.42 -9.31
N VAL A 105 -11.32 2.20 -9.67
CA VAL A 105 -12.70 1.79 -9.95
C VAL A 105 -12.96 2.14 -11.41
N SER A 106 -13.16 1.12 -12.24
CA SER A 106 -13.52 1.32 -13.65
C SER A 106 -14.94 1.89 -13.78
N PRO A 107 -15.29 2.48 -14.95
CA PRO A 107 -16.66 2.92 -15.21
C PRO A 107 -17.72 1.83 -15.07
N SER A 108 -17.35 0.56 -15.23
CA SER A 108 -18.23 -0.61 -15.07
C SER A 108 -18.36 -1.11 -13.64
N GLY A 109 -17.66 -0.50 -12.67
CA GLY A 109 -17.70 -0.91 -11.26
C GLY A 109 -16.65 -1.93 -10.85
N GLU A 110 -15.81 -2.41 -11.77
CA GLU A 110 -14.68 -3.28 -11.42
C GLU A 110 -13.67 -2.52 -10.56
N VAL A 111 -13.33 -3.10 -9.41
CA VAL A 111 -12.35 -2.56 -8.47
C VAL A 111 -11.02 -3.30 -8.64
N LYS A 112 -9.96 -2.57 -8.98
CA LYS A 112 -8.61 -3.08 -9.06
C LYS A 112 -7.77 -2.53 -7.91
N ILE A 113 -7.30 -3.41 -7.03
CA ILE A 113 -6.40 -3.04 -5.95
C ILE A 113 -5.00 -2.74 -6.50
N VAL A 114 -4.40 -1.64 -6.04
CA VAL A 114 -3.07 -1.18 -6.44
C VAL A 114 -2.20 -1.07 -5.19
N VAL A 115 -1.40 -2.11 -4.91
CA VAL A 115 -0.43 -2.10 -3.80
C VAL A 115 0.97 -1.63 -4.22
N THR A 116 1.17 -1.40 -5.53
CA THR A 116 2.45 -0.96 -6.14
C THR A 116 2.69 0.55 -6.05
N GLY A 117 1.70 1.29 -5.55
CA GLY A 117 1.66 2.74 -5.45
C GLY A 117 1.46 3.21 -4.02
N LEU A 118 2.07 2.53 -3.04
CA LEU A 118 2.02 3.02 -1.66
C LEU A 118 2.45 4.47 -1.63
N PRO A 119 1.62 5.36 -1.06
CA PRO A 119 1.93 6.76 -1.10
C PRO A 119 3.26 7.07 -0.41
N SER A 120 4.11 7.83 -1.09
CA SER A 120 5.36 8.30 -0.53
C SER A 120 5.15 9.09 0.77
N TYR A 121 3.98 9.69 1.03
CA TYR A 121 3.67 10.39 2.29
C TYR A 121 3.29 9.49 3.48
N LEU A 122 3.37 8.15 3.35
CA LEU A 122 3.67 7.32 4.53
C LEU A 122 5.04 7.70 5.14
N SER A 123 5.86 8.46 4.38
CA SER A 123 7.16 9.00 4.78
C SER A 123 7.30 10.51 5.02
N SER A 124 6.29 11.35 4.81
CA SER A 124 6.31 12.74 5.30
C SER A 124 5.06 13.55 4.99
N PRO A 125 4.74 14.59 5.78
CA PRO A 125 5.35 14.93 7.08
C PRO A 125 4.62 14.23 8.24
N GLY A 126 5.38 13.53 9.09
CA GLY A 126 4.88 12.80 10.28
C GLY A 126 4.94 11.27 10.20
N GLU A 127 5.75 10.77 9.26
CA GLU A 127 6.60 9.56 9.26
C GLU A 127 6.13 8.30 9.98
N LEU A 128 5.48 7.39 9.25
CA LEU A 128 5.54 5.98 9.61
C LEU A 128 6.94 5.43 9.27
N TYR A 129 7.55 5.82 8.14
CA TYR A 129 8.92 5.42 7.77
C TYR A 129 9.64 6.54 7.00
N GLY A 130 10.97 6.49 6.81
CA GLY A 130 11.70 7.48 5.99
C GLY A 130 11.50 7.29 4.48
N GLY A 131 11.80 8.30 3.66
CA GLY A 131 11.61 8.26 2.19
C GLY A 131 12.30 7.07 1.51
N HIS A 132 13.53 6.77 1.90
CA HIS A 132 14.25 5.58 1.43
C HIS A 132 13.51 4.26 1.71
N VAL A 133 12.89 4.13 2.88
CA VAL A 133 12.12 2.93 3.26
C VAL A 133 10.85 2.82 2.40
N ALA A 134 10.20 3.95 2.09
CA ALA A 134 9.05 3.98 1.20
C ALA A 134 9.42 3.55 -0.24
N ASP A 135 10.58 3.99 -0.75
CA ASP A 135 11.06 3.60 -2.08
C ASP A 135 11.36 2.09 -2.15
N VAL A 136 12.09 1.56 -1.16
CA VAL A 136 12.39 0.13 -1.07
C VAL A 136 11.10 -0.69 -1.04
N TRP A 137 10.12 -0.32 -0.20
CA TRP A 137 8.85 -1.04 -0.12
C TRP A 137 8.02 -0.94 -1.39
N THR A 138 8.02 0.21 -2.07
CA THR A 138 7.37 0.37 -3.36
C THR A 138 7.95 -0.62 -4.38
N GLN A 139 9.27 -0.77 -4.43
CA GLN A 139 9.93 -1.72 -5.32
C GLN A 139 9.68 -3.18 -4.92
N ARG A 140 9.68 -3.51 -3.63
CA ARG A 140 9.36 -4.86 -3.12
C ARG A 140 7.95 -5.30 -3.52
N LEU A 141 6.96 -4.43 -3.31
CA LEU A 141 5.57 -4.71 -3.64
C LEU A 141 5.35 -4.81 -5.15
N ARG A 142 6.01 -3.96 -5.94
CA ARG A 142 6.03 -4.08 -7.41
C ARG A 142 6.60 -5.42 -7.85
N ALA A 143 7.74 -5.83 -7.28
CA ALA A 143 8.36 -7.10 -7.64
C ALA A 143 7.46 -8.29 -7.31
N ALA A 144 6.78 -8.27 -6.14
CA ALA A 144 5.84 -9.31 -5.75
C ALA A 144 4.61 -9.37 -6.67
N GLU A 145 3.94 -8.23 -6.89
CA GLU A 145 2.72 -8.17 -7.71
C GLU A 145 2.95 -8.45 -9.20
N ALA A 146 4.10 -8.03 -9.73
CA ALA A 146 4.44 -8.25 -11.13
C ALA A 146 5.04 -9.64 -11.40
N GLY A 147 5.11 -10.52 -10.39
CA GLY A 147 5.66 -11.87 -10.54
C GLY A 147 7.16 -11.87 -10.86
N MET A 148 7.91 -10.85 -10.41
CA MET A 148 9.34 -10.71 -10.66
C MET A 148 10.21 -11.46 -9.64
N LEU A 149 9.59 -12.04 -8.62
CA LEU A 149 10.27 -12.81 -7.58
C LEU A 149 10.67 -14.20 -8.11
N GLN A 150 11.93 -14.57 -7.91
CA GLN A 150 12.50 -15.84 -8.37
C GLN A 150 12.60 -16.82 -7.21
N GLU A 151 11.95 -17.98 -7.28
CA GLU A 151 12.11 -19.01 -6.26
C GLU A 151 13.58 -19.50 -6.23
N VAL A 152 14.16 -19.55 -5.04
CA VAL A 152 15.54 -20.01 -4.81
C VAL A 152 15.56 -21.16 -3.83
N GLN A 153 16.45 -22.12 -4.06
CA GLN A 153 16.67 -23.23 -3.14
C GLN A 153 17.31 -22.71 -1.85
N LYS A 154 16.95 -23.26 -0.69
CA LYS A 154 17.42 -22.74 0.62
C LYS A 154 18.91 -23.00 0.80
N GLU A 155 19.40 -24.12 0.28
CA GLU A 155 20.82 -24.51 0.25
C GLU A 155 21.66 -23.52 -0.57
N SER A 156 20.97 -22.82 -1.47
CA SER A 156 21.30 -21.59 -2.20
C SER A 156 21.96 -20.45 -1.44
N LEU A 157 21.48 -20.28 -0.21
CA LEU A 157 21.50 -19.00 0.47
C LEU A 157 22.79 -18.83 1.26
N SER A 158 23.23 -17.57 1.40
CA SER A 158 24.34 -17.27 2.31
C SER A 158 23.97 -17.64 3.74
N ARG A 159 24.99 -17.94 4.56
CA ARG A 159 24.78 -18.28 5.98
C ARG A 159 24.02 -17.18 6.73
N ASP A 160 24.28 -15.92 6.40
CA ASP A 160 23.64 -14.77 7.05
C ASP A 160 22.14 -14.71 6.72
N VAL A 161 21.77 -14.90 5.45
CA VAL A 161 20.35 -14.92 5.05
C VAL A 161 19.63 -16.12 5.67
N LEU A 162 20.25 -17.31 5.65
CA LEU A 162 19.70 -18.50 6.29
C LEU A 162 19.46 -18.31 7.79
N SER A 163 20.44 -17.72 8.48
CA SER A 163 20.36 -17.42 9.91
C SER A 163 19.22 -16.44 10.21
N SER A 164 19.14 -15.34 9.47
CA SER A 164 18.08 -14.33 9.61
C SER A 164 16.68 -14.91 9.36
N LEU A 165 16.51 -15.72 8.31
CA LEU A 165 15.22 -16.36 8.02
C LEU A 165 14.85 -17.43 9.05
N SER A 166 15.79 -18.28 9.45
CA SER A 166 15.54 -19.37 10.40
C SER A 166 15.22 -18.85 11.80
N SER A 167 15.89 -17.77 12.23
CA SER A 167 15.61 -17.12 13.52
C SER A 167 14.26 -16.39 13.53
N THR A 168 13.85 -15.82 12.40
CA THR A 168 12.56 -15.11 12.29
C THR A 168 11.37 -16.05 12.11
N LEU A 169 11.56 -17.19 11.42
CA LEU A 169 10.52 -18.16 11.11
C LEU A 169 10.84 -19.56 11.68
N PRO A 170 11.18 -19.73 12.97
CA PRO A 170 11.73 -20.99 13.47
C PRO A 170 10.81 -22.20 13.23
N ASN A 171 9.50 -22.01 13.34
CA ASN A 171 8.51 -23.08 13.18
C ASN A 171 8.00 -23.25 11.74
N SER A 172 8.11 -22.20 10.93
CA SER A 172 7.51 -22.10 9.60
C SER A 172 8.53 -22.16 8.47
N PHE A 173 9.82 -21.93 8.77
CA PHE A 173 10.89 -21.88 7.78
C PHE A 173 10.99 -23.15 6.91
N PRO A 174 10.82 -24.38 7.44
CA PRO A 174 10.79 -25.57 6.60
C PRO A 174 9.65 -25.61 5.58
N ARG A 175 8.54 -24.92 5.86
CA ARG A 175 7.28 -24.99 5.11
C ARG A 175 7.09 -23.87 4.10
N VAL A 176 7.84 -22.79 4.21
CA VAL A 176 7.81 -21.67 3.28
C VAL A 176 8.83 -21.85 2.17
N LYS A 177 8.62 -21.16 1.06
CA LYS A 177 9.61 -20.98 0.00
C LYS A 177 10.39 -19.69 0.22
N VAL A 178 11.56 -19.60 -0.39
CA VAL A 178 12.38 -18.38 -0.41
C VAL A 178 12.43 -17.88 -1.84
N TYR A 179 12.28 -16.57 -1.99
CA TYR A 179 12.28 -15.89 -3.27
C TYR A 179 13.32 -14.79 -3.27
N TYR A 180 13.96 -14.57 -4.41
CA TYR A 180 14.90 -13.49 -4.64
C TYR A 180 14.28 -12.41 -5.52
N SER A 181 14.43 -11.15 -5.13
CA SER A 181 14.01 -9.98 -5.90
C SER A 181 15.22 -9.41 -6.66
N PRO A 182 15.30 -9.53 -7.99
CA PRO A 182 16.38 -8.91 -8.75
C PRO A 182 16.30 -7.36 -8.76
N VAL A 183 15.13 -6.79 -8.42
CA VAL A 183 14.90 -5.34 -8.40
C VAL A 183 15.51 -4.69 -7.16
N THR A 184 15.36 -5.34 -6.00
CA THR A 184 15.83 -4.80 -4.71
C THR A 184 17.02 -5.53 -4.14
N LEU A 185 17.43 -6.64 -4.76
CA LEU A 185 18.46 -7.56 -4.29
C LEU A 185 18.14 -8.15 -2.90
N ASP A 186 16.86 -8.20 -2.54
CA ASP A 186 16.37 -8.78 -1.28
C ASP A 186 15.90 -10.21 -1.47
N TYR A 187 15.80 -10.94 -0.36
CA TYR A 187 15.08 -12.20 -0.25
C TYR A 187 13.73 -11.99 0.45
N ALA A 188 12.70 -12.69 -0.01
CA ALA A 188 11.41 -12.79 0.65
C ALA A 188 11.14 -14.25 1.01
N ALA A 189 10.55 -14.52 2.19
CA ALA A 189 10.17 -15.87 2.60
C ALA A 189 8.67 -15.93 2.89
N GLY A 190 8.00 -16.92 2.31
CA GLY A 190 6.55 -17.08 2.44
C GLY A 190 5.92 -18.07 1.45
N LEU A 191 4.62 -17.89 1.22
CA LEU A 191 3.80 -18.61 0.26
C LEU A 191 3.28 -17.58 -0.76
N LEU A 192 4.02 -17.37 -1.85
CA LEU A 192 3.73 -16.34 -2.86
C LEU A 192 2.38 -16.62 -3.56
N GLU A 193 2.08 -17.90 -3.79
CA GLU A 193 0.83 -18.39 -4.36
C GLU A 193 -0.40 -18.04 -3.50
N ALA A 194 -0.20 -17.84 -2.19
CA ALA A 194 -1.23 -17.38 -1.26
C ALA A 194 -1.19 -15.86 -1.04
N GLY A 195 -0.27 -15.14 -1.68
CA GLY A 195 -0.06 -13.70 -1.48
C GLY A 195 0.49 -13.35 -0.10
N VAL A 196 1.25 -14.27 0.54
CA VAL A 196 1.74 -14.11 1.92
C VAL A 196 3.26 -14.19 1.96
N LEU A 197 3.92 -13.04 2.16
CA LEU A 197 5.38 -12.88 2.23
C LEU A 197 5.78 -12.18 3.54
N PRO A 198 5.71 -12.86 4.69
CA PRO A 198 5.86 -12.22 5.99
C PRO A 198 7.23 -11.64 6.29
N VAL A 199 8.28 -12.15 5.66
CA VAL A 199 9.65 -11.79 5.98
C VAL A 199 10.38 -11.37 4.73
N TRP A 200 11.00 -10.20 4.78
CA TRP A 200 11.95 -9.72 3.78
C TRP A 200 13.32 -9.52 4.44
N VAL A 201 14.37 -9.96 3.78
CA VAL A 201 15.75 -9.89 4.24
C VAL A 201 16.61 -9.25 3.15
N SER A 202 17.47 -8.30 3.49
CA SER A 202 18.38 -7.74 2.50
C SER A 202 19.35 -8.79 1.94
N GLY A 203 19.87 -8.58 0.74
CA GLY A 203 20.79 -9.54 0.09
C GLY A 203 22.01 -9.92 0.92
N PHE A 204 22.40 -9.05 1.86
CA PHE A 204 23.52 -9.27 2.80
C PHE A 204 23.08 -9.84 4.16
N GLY A 205 21.80 -10.07 4.40
CA GLY A 205 21.29 -10.64 5.67
C GLY A 205 21.15 -9.65 6.82
N TYR A 206 21.59 -8.39 6.68
CA TYR A 206 21.71 -7.42 7.77
C TYR A 206 20.41 -6.67 8.13
N SER A 207 19.46 -6.59 7.20
CA SER A 207 18.18 -5.91 7.44
C SER A 207 17.06 -6.90 7.26
N VAL A 208 16.26 -7.08 8.31
CA VAL A 208 15.09 -7.96 8.31
C VAL A 208 13.85 -7.10 8.53
N SER A 209 12.85 -7.27 7.68
CA SER A 209 11.52 -6.67 7.84
C SER A 209 10.49 -7.77 8.01
N VAL A 210 9.59 -7.60 8.98
CA VAL A 210 8.63 -8.62 9.39
C VAL A 210 7.23 -8.02 9.49
N SER A 211 6.31 -8.52 8.69
CA SER A 211 4.89 -8.19 8.84
C SER A 211 4.21 -9.18 9.79
N ARG A 212 3.68 -8.66 10.90
CA ARG A 212 2.95 -9.46 11.89
C ARG A 212 1.68 -10.06 11.31
N LEU A 213 0.90 -9.27 10.57
CA LEU A 213 -0.32 -9.75 9.92
C LEU A 213 -0.04 -10.87 8.92
N ALA A 214 1.02 -10.75 8.14
CA ALA A 214 1.43 -11.82 7.24
C ALA A 214 1.94 -13.06 7.99
N LEU A 215 2.62 -12.88 9.13
CA LEU A 215 3.06 -14.00 9.96
C LEU A 215 1.88 -14.76 10.55
N GLU A 216 0.91 -14.05 11.12
CA GLU A 216 -0.34 -14.63 11.63
C GLU A 216 -1.07 -15.38 10.51
N LYS A 217 -1.15 -14.78 9.32
CA LYS A 217 -1.78 -15.44 8.18
C LYS A 217 -1.03 -16.69 7.73
N LEU A 218 0.30 -16.65 7.73
CA LEU A 218 1.12 -17.82 7.44
C LEU A 218 0.92 -18.93 8.48
N ALA A 219 0.80 -18.57 9.75
CA ALA A 219 0.49 -19.46 10.86
C ALA A 219 -0.82 -20.23 10.60
N GLU A 220 -1.90 -19.50 10.27
CA GLU A 220 -3.19 -20.07 9.89
C GLU A 220 -3.09 -21.05 8.72
N LEU A 221 -2.40 -20.64 7.64
CA LEU A 221 -2.26 -21.45 6.42
C LEU A 221 -1.42 -22.71 6.63
N THR A 222 -0.50 -22.68 7.59
CA THR A 222 0.41 -23.81 7.87
C THR A 222 -0.04 -24.64 9.08
N GLY A 223 -1.14 -24.28 9.74
CA GLY A 223 -1.72 -25.01 10.87
C GLY A 223 -0.87 -24.97 12.15
N LYS A 224 -0.22 -23.84 12.43
CA LYS A 224 0.55 -23.59 13.66
C LYS A 224 0.40 -22.15 14.12
#